data_AF-A0A9E0H8L2-F1
#
_entry.id   AF-A0A9E0H8L2-F1
#
_cell.length_a   1.000
_cell.length_b   1.000
_cell.length_c   1.000
_cell.angle_alpha   90.00
_cell.angle_beta   90.00
_cell.angle_gamma   90.00
#
_symmetry.space_group_name_H-M   'P 1'
#
loop_
_entity.id
_entity.type
_entity.pdbx_description
1 polymer ?
#
loop_
_entity_poly.entity_id
_entity_poly.type
_entity_poly.pdbx_seq_one_letter_code
_entity_poly.pdbx_strand_id
1 'polypeptide(L)'
;MNLRAFATIALVAASAASARAAPPTDDPEAAAEATSRFWGDAVDPTAPRRRAQVADAVRTLRLTNPELSGVERDLVALTAAAPDDADAWGYLALVAERRRSWRVCGQALRVLSTLAPTWRPDPSAIPGRSRTAIARSPAVVEATCWAQARAYREAAAVIERAIDRGDESPDLWLVAGQVAIGEGRLADAVAALDRAGGGFAPWLTILALDRAGREVDLAAFLPNQLDDRSPPWTSERGLFTEPGDDDYALAVAARRKGRPERALVFYRRYLARAEPTAPWRPAAAAWVARLAPTPLTASLTFTGSDGDTRARAEATAAVVAAAPTVAACLADLPTALLEVSVTVVGPPPRPIALKPSPFAGARPTARPHGGGRTVTVLGPDPGRDVVRLAIAPVGDGDGERRNAALACAEAAARAIALPKPRPGDYLTVRWPARAR
;
A
#
# COMPACT_ATOMS: atom_id res chain seq x y z
N MET A 1 4.72 -28.10 -57.85
CA MET A 1 3.53 -27.45 -58.44
C MET A 1 2.88 -26.68 -57.29
N ASN A 2 2.91 -25.34 -57.28
CA ASN A 2 2.11 -24.41 -58.09
C ASN A 2 0.61 -24.59 -57.74
N LEU A 3 -0.13 -23.58 -57.27
CA LEU A 3 -0.08 -22.16 -57.65
C LEU A 3 0.03 -21.14 -56.50
N ARG A 4 0.39 -19.89 -56.87
CA ARG A 4 0.28 -18.67 -56.05
C ARG A 4 -1.09 -18.01 -56.28
N ALA A 5 -1.60 -17.31 -55.28
CA ALA A 5 -2.61 -16.26 -55.45
C ALA A 5 -2.00 -14.90 -55.05
N PHE A 6 -2.31 -13.86 -55.82
CA PHE A 6 -1.87 -12.47 -55.65
C PHE A 6 -3.11 -11.54 -55.65
N ALA A 7 -2.89 -10.24 -55.44
CA ALA A 7 -3.82 -9.12 -55.58
C ALA A 7 -4.76 -8.83 -54.39
N THR A 8 -5.11 -7.56 -54.09
CA THR A 8 -4.48 -6.26 -54.43
C THR A 8 -4.91 -5.22 -53.39
N ILE A 9 -4.07 -4.20 -53.16
CA ILE A 9 -4.32 -3.10 -52.22
C ILE A 9 -5.41 -2.15 -52.75
N ALA A 10 -6.29 -1.68 -51.86
CA ALA A 10 -7.20 -0.56 -52.13
C ALA A 10 -7.00 0.55 -51.08
N LEU A 11 -6.70 1.77 -51.52
CA LEU A 11 -6.69 2.98 -50.69
C LEU A 11 -8.02 3.73 -50.84
N VAL A 12 -8.61 4.16 -49.73
CA VAL A 12 -9.59 5.27 -49.65
C VAL A 12 -9.26 6.11 -48.41
N ALA A 13 -9.45 7.42 -48.47
CA ALA A 13 -8.99 8.39 -47.46
C ALA A 13 -10.10 8.85 -46.47
N ALA A 14 -9.74 9.79 -45.58
CA ALA A 14 -10.55 10.42 -44.53
C ALA A 14 -11.74 11.27 -45.09
N SER A 15 -12.61 11.96 -44.33
CA SER A 15 -12.58 12.57 -42.97
C SER A 15 -14.02 12.69 -42.41
N ALA A 16 -14.35 12.68 -41.10
CA ALA A 16 -13.80 13.25 -39.86
C ALA A 16 -14.32 14.68 -39.50
N ALA A 17 -15.08 14.79 -38.41
CA ALA A 17 -15.54 16.05 -37.77
C ALA A 17 -15.96 15.82 -36.29
N SER A 18 -16.12 16.92 -35.54
CA SER A 18 -15.65 17.05 -34.15
C SER A 18 -16.44 18.10 -33.35
N ALA A 19 -16.50 18.00 -32.01
CA ALA A 19 -16.59 19.15 -31.07
C ALA A 19 -16.62 18.75 -29.57
N ARG A 20 -15.56 19.08 -28.82
CA ARG A 20 -15.59 19.57 -27.42
C ARG A 20 -14.34 20.43 -27.18
N ALA A 21 -14.45 21.44 -26.33
CA ALA A 21 -13.32 22.21 -25.80
C ALA A 21 -13.30 22.07 -24.26
N ALA A 22 -12.10 22.07 -23.69
CA ALA A 22 -11.81 21.86 -22.27
C ALA A 22 -10.64 22.81 -21.85
N PRO A 23 -10.14 22.80 -20.60
CA PRO A 23 -9.43 23.96 -20.03
C PRO A 23 -8.09 24.29 -20.72
N PRO A 24 -7.57 25.52 -20.53
CA PRO A 24 -6.18 25.83 -20.86
C PRO A 24 -5.25 24.81 -20.21
N THR A 25 -4.31 24.30 -20.98
CA THR A 25 -3.36 23.27 -20.56
C THR A 25 -2.38 23.77 -19.51
N ASP A 26 -1.85 22.85 -18.70
CA ASP A 26 -0.59 23.07 -17.99
C ASP A 26 0.45 23.64 -18.97
N ASP A 27 1.12 24.72 -18.61
CA ASP A 27 2.15 25.34 -19.46
C ASP A 27 3.39 24.41 -19.52
N PRO A 28 3.65 23.76 -20.68
CA PRO A 28 4.72 22.79 -20.78
C PRO A 28 6.09 23.45 -20.84
N GLU A 29 6.18 24.73 -21.23
CA GLU A 29 7.43 25.47 -21.29
C GLU A 29 7.83 25.92 -19.89
N ALA A 30 6.89 26.45 -19.10
CA ALA A 30 7.14 26.77 -17.68
C ALA A 30 7.57 25.52 -16.86
N ALA A 31 7.01 24.35 -17.15
CA ALA A 31 7.42 23.08 -16.53
C ALA A 31 8.80 22.58 -17.01
N ALA A 32 9.13 22.81 -18.29
CA ALA A 32 10.45 22.48 -18.85
C ALA A 32 11.56 23.42 -18.35
N GLU A 33 11.27 24.71 -18.18
CA GLU A 33 12.23 25.68 -17.62
C GLU A 33 12.52 25.38 -16.14
N ALA A 34 11.50 25.08 -15.34
CA ALA A 34 11.63 24.68 -13.94
C ALA A 34 12.43 23.37 -13.72
N THR A 35 12.72 22.62 -14.79
CA THR A 35 13.51 21.37 -14.76
C THR A 35 14.77 21.43 -15.64
N SER A 36 15.10 22.60 -16.21
CA SER A 36 16.21 22.75 -17.16
C SER A 36 17.58 22.74 -16.49
N ARG A 37 18.45 21.81 -16.92
CA ARG A 37 19.86 21.77 -16.51
C ARG A 37 20.64 23.03 -16.91
N PHE A 38 20.27 23.66 -18.03
CA PHE A 38 20.92 24.90 -18.50
C PHE A 38 20.64 26.06 -17.56
N TRP A 39 19.39 26.23 -17.12
CA TRP A 39 19.04 27.27 -16.15
C TRP A 39 19.61 26.96 -14.75
N GLY A 40 19.59 25.70 -14.32
CA GLY A 40 20.24 25.29 -13.06
C GLY A 40 21.74 25.60 -13.04
N ASP A 41 22.47 25.26 -14.09
CA ASP A 41 23.92 25.50 -14.20
C ASP A 41 24.25 27.00 -14.44
N ALA A 42 23.29 27.81 -14.88
CA ALA A 42 23.40 29.27 -15.00
C ALA A 42 23.13 30.02 -13.68
N VAL A 43 22.34 29.45 -12.77
CA VAL A 43 22.04 30.03 -11.44
C VAL A 43 23.04 29.57 -10.38
N ASP A 44 23.51 28.32 -10.43
CA ASP A 44 24.60 27.82 -9.57
C ASP A 44 25.80 27.30 -10.41
N PRO A 45 26.81 28.15 -10.67
CA PRO A 45 28.00 27.75 -11.42
C PRO A 45 28.90 26.74 -10.67
N THR A 46 28.59 26.38 -9.42
CA THR A 46 29.34 25.37 -8.65
C THR A 46 28.70 23.98 -8.70
N ALA A 47 27.44 23.86 -9.14
CA ALA A 47 26.75 22.58 -9.30
C ALA A 47 27.49 21.54 -10.18
N PRO A 48 28.20 21.90 -11.27
CA PRO A 48 29.02 20.95 -12.03
C PRO A 48 30.10 20.27 -11.17
N ARG A 49 30.70 21.00 -10.21
CA ARG A 49 31.78 20.49 -9.37
C ARG A 49 31.27 19.60 -8.23
N ARG A 50 30.14 19.93 -7.59
CA ARG A 50 29.53 19.06 -6.57
C ARG A 50 29.14 17.71 -7.19
N ARG A 51 28.48 17.71 -8.36
CA ARG A 51 28.18 16.50 -9.14
C ARG A 51 29.43 15.68 -9.46
N ALA A 52 30.54 16.33 -9.84
CA ALA A 52 31.81 15.66 -10.10
C ALA A 52 32.44 15.02 -8.84
N GLN A 53 32.28 15.64 -7.67
CA GLN A 53 32.74 15.06 -6.39
C GLN A 53 31.85 13.91 -5.93
N VAL A 54 30.52 13.98 -6.12
CA VAL A 54 29.63 12.86 -5.80
C VAL A 54 30.05 11.68 -6.65
N ALA A 55 30.22 11.86 -7.96
CA ALA A 55 30.74 10.84 -8.86
C ALA A 55 32.15 10.30 -8.49
N ASP A 56 33.00 11.07 -7.80
CA ASP A 56 34.32 10.65 -7.33
C ASP A 56 34.27 9.83 -6.02
N ALA A 57 33.33 10.19 -5.16
CA ALA A 57 33.14 9.55 -3.87
C ALA A 57 32.35 8.23 -4.07
N VAL A 58 31.27 8.27 -4.87
CA VAL A 58 30.58 7.15 -5.55
C VAL A 58 31.55 6.11 -6.10
N ARG A 59 32.60 6.58 -6.79
CA ARG A 59 33.63 5.77 -7.45
C ARG A 59 34.31 4.80 -6.48
N THR A 60 34.37 5.17 -5.20
CA THR A 60 35.48 4.80 -4.33
C THR A 60 35.00 4.02 -3.09
N LEU A 61 33.75 4.16 -2.64
CA LEU A 61 33.18 3.42 -1.47
C LEU A 61 33.10 1.89 -1.64
N ARG A 62 33.55 1.42 -2.80
CA ARG A 62 33.45 0.06 -3.34
C ARG A 62 34.62 -0.82 -2.89
N LEU A 63 35.67 -0.21 -2.33
CA LEU A 63 36.96 -0.79 -1.95
C LEU A 63 36.89 -1.65 -0.65
N THR A 64 38.02 -1.87 0.03
CA THR A 64 38.10 -2.58 1.33
C THR A 64 38.80 -1.73 2.42
N ASN A 65 38.85 -2.25 3.65
CA ASN A 65 39.25 -1.53 4.88
C ASN A 65 40.49 -0.60 4.81
N PRO A 66 41.57 -0.87 4.05
CA PRO A 66 42.68 0.08 3.95
C PRO A 66 42.21 1.45 3.42
N GLU A 67 41.54 1.47 2.28
CA GLU A 67 41.24 2.70 1.54
C GLU A 67 39.77 3.13 1.57
N LEU A 68 38.83 2.27 1.99
CA LEU A 68 37.51 2.72 2.47
C LEU A 68 37.64 3.79 3.58
N SER A 69 38.79 3.89 4.24
CA SER A 69 39.10 4.94 5.21
C SER A 69 39.31 6.31 4.58
N GLY A 70 39.79 6.38 3.33
CA GLY A 70 39.74 7.61 2.54
C GLY A 70 38.29 7.95 2.27
N VAL A 71 37.56 7.02 1.67
CA VAL A 71 36.26 7.31 1.06
C VAL A 71 35.12 7.54 2.03
N GLU A 72 35.10 6.82 3.15
CA GLU A 72 34.18 7.11 4.23
C GLU A 72 34.37 8.54 4.74
N ARG A 73 35.59 9.09 4.69
CA ARG A 73 35.84 10.52 4.93
C ARG A 73 35.49 11.38 3.71
N ASP A 74 35.76 10.94 2.48
CA ASP A 74 35.47 11.74 1.28
C ASP A 74 33.96 11.99 1.10
N LEU A 75 33.10 11.00 1.42
CA LEU A 75 31.65 11.26 1.46
C LEU A 75 31.21 11.97 2.72
N VAL A 76 31.74 11.67 3.91
CA VAL A 76 31.39 12.45 5.11
C VAL A 76 31.71 13.94 4.91
N ALA A 77 32.83 14.27 4.26
CA ALA A 77 33.19 15.63 3.88
C ALA A 77 32.26 16.19 2.78
N LEU A 78 31.91 15.40 1.77
CA LEU A 78 31.05 15.83 0.68
C LEU A 78 29.59 16.04 1.11
N THR A 79 29.00 15.15 1.90
CA THR A 79 27.65 15.33 2.49
C THR A 79 27.61 16.48 3.50
N ALA A 80 28.76 16.91 4.04
CA ALA A 80 28.86 18.13 4.85
C ALA A 80 28.98 19.41 4.02
N ALA A 81 29.39 19.32 2.74
CA ALA A 81 29.46 20.44 1.79
C ALA A 81 28.27 20.52 0.82
N ALA A 82 27.51 19.42 0.68
CA ALA A 82 26.35 19.25 -0.18
C ALA A 82 25.24 18.48 0.58
N PRO A 83 24.64 19.06 1.63
CA PRO A 83 23.70 18.36 2.52
C PRO A 83 22.39 17.95 1.85
N ASP A 84 22.07 18.52 0.68
CA ASP A 84 20.83 18.31 -0.06
C ASP A 84 20.97 17.24 -1.15
N ASP A 85 22.19 16.70 -1.38
CA ASP A 85 22.47 15.81 -2.50
C ASP A 85 21.94 14.40 -2.24
N ALA A 86 20.88 14.10 -3.00
CA ALA A 86 20.19 12.82 -3.07
C ALA A 86 21.16 11.63 -3.14
N ASP A 87 22.09 11.65 -4.10
CA ASP A 87 22.94 10.50 -4.40
C ASP A 87 24.04 10.39 -3.34
N ALA A 88 24.67 11.49 -2.94
CA ALA A 88 25.68 11.51 -1.88
C ALA A 88 25.20 10.86 -0.57
N TRP A 89 23.96 11.17 -0.17
CA TRP A 89 23.35 10.64 1.05
C TRP A 89 23.09 9.14 1.04
N GLY A 90 22.81 8.57 -0.12
CA GLY A 90 22.78 7.12 -0.26
C GLY A 90 24.18 6.54 -0.30
N TYR A 91 24.94 6.98 -1.28
CA TYR A 91 26.28 6.48 -1.57
C TYR A 91 27.17 6.51 -0.32
N LEU A 92 27.00 7.45 0.62
CA LEU A 92 27.70 7.46 1.93
C LEU A 92 27.82 6.07 2.56
N ALA A 93 26.75 5.27 2.54
CA ALA A 93 26.78 3.95 3.15
C ALA A 93 27.00 2.78 2.17
N LEU A 94 27.52 2.99 0.96
CA LEU A 94 28.09 1.90 0.14
C LEU A 94 29.29 1.26 0.85
N VAL A 95 29.96 2.11 1.63
CA VAL A 95 31.17 1.86 2.41
C VAL A 95 30.98 0.76 3.46
N ALA A 96 29.74 0.47 3.80
CA ALA A 96 29.34 0.26 5.17
C ALA A 96 29.57 -1.17 5.68
N GLU A 97 28.75 -2.12 5.25
CA GLU A 97 29.11 -3.54 5.35
C GLU A 97 30.28 -3.89 4.44
N ARG A 98 30.67 -3.01 3.52
CA ARG A 98 31.96 -3.14 2.83
C ARG A 98 33.17 -2.98 3.75
N ARG A 99 33.06 -2.27 4.88
CA ARG A 99 34.04 -2.36 5.98
C ARG A 99 33.88 -3.62 6.85
N ARG A 100 32.94 -4.51 6.53
CA ARG A 100 32.35 -5.54 7.41
C ARG A 100 31.66 -4.99 8.66
N SER A 101 31.50 -3.67 8.72
CA SER A 101 30.54 -3.03 9.60
C SER A 101 29.13 -3.29 9.01
N TRP A 102 28.59 -4.51 9.14
CA TRP A 102 27.29 -4.98 8.55
C TRP A 102 26.03 -4.25 9.07
N ARG A 103 26.12 -2.94 9.17
CA ARG A 103 25.71 -2.14 10.34
C ARG A 103 25.59 -0.66 9.99
N VAL A 104 26.28 -0.25 8.93
CA VAL A 104 26.44 1.16 8.56
C VAL A 104 25.55 1.52 7.36
N CYS A 105 24.96 0.56 6.63
CA CYS A 105 23.99 0.83 5.55
C CYS A 105 22.54 0.56 5.97
N GLY A 106 22.34 -0.07 7.12
CA GLY A 106 21.23 0.30 7.99
C GLY A 106 21.12 1.81 8.01
N GLN A 107 22.24 2.55 7.91
CA GLN A 107 22.31 4.00 7.82
C GLN A 107 22.17 4.59 6.40
N ALA A 108 22.15 3.84 5.29
CA ALA A 108 21.65 4.41 4.03
C ALA A 108 20.84 3.55 3.03
N LEU A 109 20.80 2.20 3.00
CA LEU A 109 19.73 1.47 2.25
C LEU A 109 18.34 1.78 2.88
N ARG A 110 18.38 2.49 4.01
CA ARG A 110 17.36 3.32 4.65
C ARG A 110 17.31 4.75 4.07
N VAL A 111 18.39 5.55 4.16
CA VAL A 111 18.46 6.95 3.69
C VAL A 111 18.21 7.15 2.19
N LEU A 112 18.71 6.30 1.28
CA LEU A 112 18.28 6.31 -0.13
C LEU A 112 16.94 5.55 -0.34
N SER A 113 16.04 5.76 0.61
CA SER A 113 14.58 5.72 0.40
C SER A 113 13.86 6.96 0.99
N THR A 114 14.61 8.00 1.38
CA THR A 114 14.13 9.26 1.97
C THR A 114 14.01 10.45 0.99
N LEU A 115 14.99 10.66 0.10
CA LEU A 115 15.20 11.91 -0.66
C LEU A 115 14.60 11.88 -2.09
N ALA A 116 14.34 10.69 -2.65
CA ALA A 116 13.27 10.45 -3.64
C ALA A 116 12.71 9.03 -3.41
N PRO A 117 11.57 8.80 -2.71
CA PRO A 117 11.26 7.47 -2.13
C PRO A 117 10.94 6.32 -3.11
N THR A 118 10.75 6.63 -4.39
CA THR A 118 10.71 5.67 -5.50
C THR A 118 12.11 5.28 -5.99
N TRP A 119 13.17 6.02 -5.61
CA TRP A 119 14.50 5.49 -5.39
C TRP A 119 14.61 4.85 -3.99
N ARG A 120 15.23 3.69 -3.76
CA ARG A 120 16.03 2.77 -4.61
C ARG A 120 17.46 3.23 -4.81
N PRO A 121 18.31 3.01 -3.78
CA PRO A 121 19.69 2.67 -4.06
C PRO A 121 20.60 3.92 -4.10
N ASP A 122 20.83 4.65 -5.20
CA ASP A 122 20.92 4.15 -6.58
C ASP A 122 21.55 2.76 -6.46
N PRO A 123 20.97 1.65 -6.95
CA PRO A 123 21.15 0.37 -6.27
C PRO A 123 22.62 -0.03 -5.97
N SER A 124 23.54 0.46 -6.79
CA SER A 124 24.99 0.48 -6.61
C SER A 124 25.58 1.21 -5.38
N ALA A 125 24.76 1.81 -4.51
CA ALA A 125 25.17 2.82 -3.54
C ALA A 125 25.24 2.32 -2.10
N ILE A 126 24.69 1.15 -1.69
CA ILE A 126 24.49 0.88 -0.25
C ILE A 126 24.36 -0.62 0.18
N PRO A 127 25.21 -1.18 1.08
CA PRO A 127 25.02 -2.49 1.79
C PRO A 127 25.69 -2.51 3.23
N GLY A 128 25.21 -2.93 4.42
CA GLY A 128 24.00 -3.58 4.98
C GLY A 128 23.50 -3.11 6.39
N ARG A 129 22.48 -3.78 6.99
CA ARG A 129 21.16 -3.26 7.50
C ARG A 129 20.83 -3.35 9.04
N SER A 130 19.66 -3.89 9.44
CA SER A 130 18.93 -3.66 10.71
C SER A 130 19.55 -4.29 11.97
N ARG A 131 19.54 -3.60 13.14
CA ARG A 131 20.34 -3.88 14.37
C ARG A 131 20.41 -5.31 14.93
N THR A 132 19.49 -6.21 14.60
CA THR A 132 19.70 -7.66 14.75
C THR A 132 21.02 -8.10 14.11
N ALA A 133 21.48 -7.39 13.07
CA ALA A 133 22.80 -7.32 12.41
C ALA A 133 24.10 -7.45 13.24
N ILE A 134 24.01 -7.51 14.57
CA ILE A 134 25.16 -7.56 15.49
C ILE A 134 25.05 -8.77 16.44
N ALA A 135 23.89 -9.45 16.47
CA ALA A 135 23.61 -10.66 17.26
C ALA A 135 23.09 -11.83 16.41
N ARG A 136 22.52 -11.53 15.24
CA ARG A 136 22.56 -12.37 14.04
C ARG A 136 23.99 -12.88 13.85
N SER A 137 24.11 -14.12 13.39
CA SER A 137 25.38 -14.52 12.77
C SER A 137 25.70 -13.57 11.60
N PRO A 138 26.98 -13.41 11.25
CA PRO A 138 27.43 -12.78 10.00
C PRO A 138 26.51 -13.03 8.80
N ALA A 139 26.04 -14.27 8.65
CA ALA A 139 25.22 -14.71 7.55
C ALA A 139 23.84 -14.04 7.52
N VAL A 140 23.05 -14.07 8.59
CA VAL A 140 21.73 -13.42 8.56
C VAL A 140 21.86 -11.93 8.28
N VAL A 141 22.94 -11.28 8.73
CA VAL A 141 23.15 -9.86 8.44
C VAL A 141 23.30 -9.67 6.95
N GLU A 142 24.35 -10.23 6.38
CA GLU A 142 24.70 -10.15 4.97
C GLU A 142 23.48 -10.50 4.10
N ALA A 143 22.79 -11.60 4.41
CA ALA A 143 21.56 -12.03 3.76
C ALA A 143 20.38 -11.04 3.87
N THR A 144 20.22 -10.34 4.99
CA THR A 144 19.17 -9.30 5.14
C THR A 144 19.39 -8.19 4.13
N CYS A 145 20.64 -7.77 4.00
CA CYS A 145 21.07 -6.58 3.27
C CYS A 145 20.97 -6.81 1.77
N TRP A 146 21.41 -8.00 1.34
CA TRP A 146 21.09 -8.58 0.05
C TRP A 146 19.59 -8.56 -0.20
N ALA A 147 18.77 -9.17 0.68
CA ALA A 147 17.33 -9.28 0.46
C ALA A 147 16.69 -7.91 0.14
N GLN A 148 16.98 -6.85 0.91
CA GLN A 148 16.46 -5.51 0.60
C GLN A 148 17.37 -4.56 -0.21
N ALA A 149 18.37 -5.12 -0.89
CA ALA A 149 18.87 -4.61 -2.17
C ALA A 149 18.08 -5.20 -3.38
N ARG A 150 17.09 -6.08 -3.12
CA ARG A 150 16.36 -6.95 -4.07
C ARG A 150 17.11 -8.23 -4.49
N ALA A 151 18.03 -8.72 -3.65
CA ALA A 151 18.96 -9.81 -3.98
C ALA A 151 18.70 -11.05 -3.10
N TYR A 152 17.98 -12.05 -3.61
CA TYR A 152 17.54 -13.21 -2.81
C TYR A 152 18.49 -14.39 -2.83
N ARG A 153 19.17 -14.68 -3.94
CA ARG A 153 20.03 -15.88 -4.05
C ARG A 153 21.31 -15.73 -3.26
N GLU A 154 21.82 -14.51 -3.20
CA GLU A 154 22.90 -14.05 -2.35
C GLU A 154 22.54 -14.32 -0.88
N ALA A 155 21.32 -13.97 -0.48
CA ALA A 155 20.80 -14.26 0.84
C ALA A 155 20.61 -15.78 1.08
N ALA A 156 20.02 -16.53 0.14
CA ALA A 156 19.87 -17.99 0.24
C ALA A 156 21.20 -18.72 0.48
N ALA A 157 22.20 -18.43 -0.35
CA ALA A 157 23.49 -19.13 -0.31
C ALA A 157 24.32 -18.72 0.93
N VAL A 158 24.12 -17.50 1.43
CA VAL A 158 24.66 -17.08 2.73
C VAL A 158 24.02 -17.86 3.88
N ILE A 159 22.74 -18.25 3.74
CA ILE A 159 21.98 -19.01 4.74
C ILE A 159 22.31 -20.51 4.73
N GLU A 160 22.33 -21.18 3.58
CA GLU A 160 22.67 -22.62 3.51
C GLU A 160 24.06 -22.91 4.09
N ARG A 161 25.06 -22.05 3.77
CA ARG A 161 26.41 -22.13 4.36
C ARG A 161 26.48 -21.81 5.85
N ALA A 162 25.42 -21.26 6.45
CA ALA A 162 25.34 -21.06 7.89
C ALA A 162 24.68 -22.28 8.55
N ILE A 163 23.61 -22.81 7.96
CA ILE A 163 22.96 -24.07 8.35
C ILE A 163 23.96 -25.24 8.39
N ASP A 164 24.76 -25.44 7.34
CA ASP A 164 25.79 -26.51 7.30
C ASP A 164 26.90 -26.37 8.36
N ARG A 165 27.02 -25.19 8.99
CA ARG A 165 27.93 -24.92 10.13
C ARG A 165 27.21 -24.92 11.48
N GLY A 166 25.96 -25.37 11.54
CA GLY A 166 25.14 -25.44 12.76
C GLY A 166 24.50 -24.12 13.17
N ASP A 167 24.49 -23.08 12.32
CA ASP A 167 23.65 -21.90 12.53
C ASP A 167 22.24 -22.20 12.06
N GLU A 168 21.45 -22.80 12.94
CA GLU A 168 20.02 -23.06 12.74
C GLU A 168 19.15 -21.86 13.18
N SER A 169 19.70 -20.64 13.25
CA SER A 169 19.00 -19.55 13.96
C SER A 169 17.66 -19.17 13.29
N PRO A 170 16.58 -18.95 14.08
CA PRO A 170 15.27 -18.51 13.60
C PRO A 170 15.30 -17.33 12.61
N ASP A 171 16.20 -16.37 12.85
CA ASP A 171 16.33 -15.16 12.05
C ASP A 171 17.00 -15.45 10.68
N LEU A 172 17.84 -16.50 10.59
CA LEU A 172 18.42 -17.03 9.34
C LEU A 172 17.36 -17.69 8.46
N TRP A 173 16.60 -18.62 9.06
CA TRP A 173 15.46 -19.29 8.42
C TRP A 173 14.37 -18.29 7.99
N LEU A 174 14.13 -17.24 8.78
CA LEU A 174 13.22 -16.16 8.45
C LEU A 174 13.65 -15.46 7.15
N VAL A 175 14.94 -15.14 6.97
CA VAL A 175 15.43 -14.54 5.72
C VAL A 175 15.36 -15.55 4.57
N ALA A 176 15.61 -16.85 4.79
CA ALA A 176 15.47 -17.88 3.74
C ALA A 176 14.03 -17.99 3.22
N GLY A 177 13.05 -17.79 4.10
CA GLY A 177 11.65 -17.66 3.74
C GLY A 177 11.36 -16.45 2.85
N GLN A 178 11.87 -15.27 3.22
CA GLN A 178 11.72 -14.02 2.45
C GLN A 178 12.35 -14.15 1.06
N VAL A 179 13.50 -14.80 1.02
CA VAL A 179 14.24 -15.17 -0.18
C VAL A 179 13.42 -16.07 -1.09
N ALA A 180 12.94 -17.21 -0.59
CA ALA A 180 12.20 -18.16 -1.40
C ALA A 180 10.81 -17.63 -1.84
N ILE A 181 10.24 -16.66 -1.10
CA ILE A 181 9.10 -15.83 -1.57
C ILE A 181 9.50 -14.98 -2.78
N GLY A 182 10.63 -14.27 -2.70
CA GLY A 182 11.16 -13.47 -3.81
C GLY A 182 11.56 -14.31 -5.03
N GLU A 183 11.89 -15.59 -4.83
CA GLU A 183 12.21 -16.54 -5.91
C GLU A 183 11.00 -17.28 -6.51
N GLY A 184 9.84 -17.26 -5.86
CA GLY A 184 8.72 -18.14 -6.25
C GLY A 184 8.94 -19.63 -5.93
N ARG A 185 9.93 -19.98 -5.11
CA ARG A 185 10.10 -21.34 -4.54
C ARG A 185 9.19 -21.51 -3.32
N LEU A 186 7.89 -21.40 -3.55
CA LEU A 186 6.94 -21.13 -2.48
C LEU A 186 6.69 -22.33 -1.54
N ALA A 187 6.96 -23.55 -1.98
CA ALA A 187 7.03 -24.72 -1.12
C ALA A 187 8.23 -24.63 -0.13
N ASP A 188 9.40 -24.28 -0.65
CA ASP A 188 10.63 -24.13 0.15
C ASP A 188 10.52 -22.93 1.10
N ALA A 189 9.87 -21.85 0.66
CA ALA A 189 9.58 -20.69 1.49
C ALA A 189 8.74 -21.07 2.73
N VAL A 190 7.67 -21.83 2.53
CA VAL A 190 6.84 -22.35 3.63
C VAL A 190 7.68 -23.21 4.59
N ALA A 191 8.51 -24.11 4.06
CA ALA A 191 9.38 -24.96 4.88
C ALA A 191 10.48 -24.20 5.65
N ALA A 192 11.01 -23.11 5.07
CA ALA A 192 11.96 -22.23 5.74
C ALA A 192 11.28 -21.38 6.83
N LEU A 193 10.07 -20.88 6.57
CA LEU A 193 9.32 -20.05 7.52
C LEU A 193 8.72 -20.86 8.68
N ASP A 194 8.42 -22.14 8.46
CA ASP A 194 8.07 -23.07 9.53
C ASP A 194 9.25 -23.25 10.50
N ARG A 195 10.45 -23.55 9.97
CA ARG A 195 11.71 -23.60 10.75
C ARG A 195 12.08 -22.26 11.41
N ALA A 196 11.67 -21.14 10.83
CA ALA A 196 11.91 -19.82 11.40
C ALA A 196 11.14 -19.57 12.70
N GLY A 197 10.02 -20.26 12.93
CA GLY A 197 9.32 -20.27 14.21
C GLY A 197 8.69 -18.92 14.64
N GLY A 198 7.40 -18.74 14.36
CA GLY A 198 6.65 -17.58 14.86
C GLY A 198 7.14 -16.23 14.32
N GLY A 199 7.04 -15.17 15.12
CA GLY A 199 7.44 -13.82 14.71
C GLY A 199 6.72 -13.35 13.44
N PHE A 200 7.48 -12.91 12.43
CA PHE A 200 6.95 -12.54 11.12
C PHE A 200 6.67 -13.73 10.19
N ALA A 201 7.12 -14.93 10.56
CA ALA A 201 7.11 -16.07 9.64
C ALA A 201 5.70 -16.49 9.20
N PRO A 202 4.67 -16.60 10.06
CA PRO A 202 3.31 -16.93 9.63
C PRO A 202 2.73 -16.00 8.56
N TRP A 203 3.06 -14.71 8.60
CA TRP A 203 2.57 -13.73 7.63
C TRP A 203 3.22 -13.93 6.26
N LEU A 204 4.52 -14.20 6.26
CA LEU A 204 5.27 -14.57 5.06
C LEU A 204 4.81 -15.93 4.52
N THR A 205 4.47 -16.89 5.38
CA THR A 205 3.90 -18.18 4.99
C THR A 205 2.57 -17.98 4.29
N ILE A 206 1.73 -17.07 4.79
CA ILE A 206 0.46 -16.67 4.16
C ILE A 206 0.69 -16.09 2.75
N LEU A 207 1.69 -15.20 2.55
CA LEU A 207 2.07 -14.76 1.20
C LEU A 207 2.52 -15.93 0.32
N ALA A 208 3.38 -16.81 0.83
CA ALA A 208 3.92 -17.91 0.06
C ALA A 208 2.81 -18.87 -0.40
N LEU A 209 1.85 -19.17 0.47
CA LEU A 209 0.71 -20.05 0.16
C LEU A 209 -0.29 -19.38 -0.80
N ASP A 210 -0.58 -18.08 -0.64
CA ASP A 210 -1.41 -17.30 -1.58
C ASP A 210 -0.79 -17.28 -2.99
N ARG A 211 0.49 -16.91 -3.08
CA ARG A 211 1.24 -16.85 -4.35
C ARG A 211 1.41 -18.23 -5.00
N ALA A 212 1.32 -19.32 -4.22
CA ALA A 212 1.38 -20.70 -4.71
C ALA A 212 0.01 -21.26 -5.14
N GLY A 213 -1.08 -20.53 -4.95
CA GLY A 213 -2.44 -21.05 -5.13
C GLY A 213 -2.83 -22.13 -4.10
N ARG A 214 -2.07 -22.27 -3.01
CA ARG A 214 -2.29 -23.25 -1.93
C ARG A 214 -3.35 -22.78 -0.94
N GLU A 215 -4.55 -22.51 -1.47
CA GLU A 215 -5.71 -22.02 -0.71
C GLU A 215 -6.11 -22.94 0.45
N VAL A 216 -5.91 -24.26 0.30
CA VAL A 216 -6.23 -25.27 1.32
C VAL A 216 -5.31 -25.13 2.54
N ASP A 217 -3.99 -25.07 2.32
CA ASP A 217 -3.02 -24.86 3.40
C ASP A 217 -3.17 -23.46 4.01
N LEU A 218 -3.41 -22.45 3.16
CA LEU A 218 -3.69 -21.09 3.57
C LEU A 218 -4.93 -21.01 4.48
N ALA A 219 -5.90 -21.92 4.33
CA ALA A 219 -7.08 -21.99 5.19
C ALA A 219 -6.75 -22.21 6.68
N ALA A 220 -5.66 -22.92 7.00
CA ALA A 220 -5.23 -23.19 8.37
C ALA A 220 -4.79 -21.93 9.14
N PHE A 221 -4.38 -20.87 8.44
CA PHE A 221 -3.97 -19.61 9.06
C PHE A 221 -5.18 -18.74 9.43
N LEU A 222 -5.43 -18.61 10.74
CA LEU A 222 -6.61 -17.92 11.26
C LEU A 222 -6.66 -16.43 10.83
N PRO A 223 -7.81 -15.91 10.36
CA PRO A 223 -7.93 -14.51 9.91
C PRO A 223 -7.62 -13.43 10.95
N ASN A 224 -7.55 -13.79 12.23
CA ASN A 224 -7.16 -12.88 13.33
C ASN A 224 -5.63 -12.69 13.45
N GLN A 225 -4.81 -13.50 12.76
CA GLN A 225 -3.35 -13.32 12.67
C GLN A 225 -2.93 -12.27 11.62
N LEU A 226 -3.87 -11.84 10.78
CA LEU A 226 -3.63 -10.87 9.71
C LEU A 226 -4.18 -9.49 10.11
N ASP A 227 -3.49 -8.41 9.70
CA ASP A 227 -4.14 -7.11 9.53
C ASP A 227 -4.33 -6.78 8.05
N ASP A 228 -5.51 -6.27 7.72
CA ASP A 228 -5.91 -5.79 6.38
C ASP A 228 -5.81 -4.26 6.27
N ARG A 229 -5.31 -3.61 7.33
CA ARG A 229 -5.16 -2.16 7.46
C ARG A 229 -3.69 -1.72 7.36
N SER A 230 -2.74 -2.62 7.65
CA SER A 230 -1.29 -2.38 7.61
C SER A 230 -0.52 -3.61 7.12
N PRO A 231 0.46 -3.48 6.21
CA PRO A 231 1.44 -4.53 5.93
C PRO A 231 2.34 -4.74 7.16
N PRO A 232 2.71 -5.99 7.51
CA PRO A 232 3.45 -6.28 8.76
C PRO A 232 4.89 -5.72 8.73
N TRP A 233 5.46 -5.59 7.54
CA TRP A 233 6.83 -5.15 7.29
C TRP A 233 7.01 -3.64 7.14
N THR A 234 5.97 -2.86 7.41
CA THR A 234 6.12 -1.41 7.61
C THR A 234 7.04 -1.09 8.81
N SER A 235 7.34 -2.10 9.65
CA SER A 235 8.40 -2.04 10.67
C SER A 235 9.81 -2.24 10.08
N GLU A 236 10.77 -1.46 10.59
CA GLU A 236 12.13 -1.19 10.07
C GLU A 236 13.09 -2.37 9.78
N ARG A 237 12.65 -3.63 9.94
CA ARG A 237 13.49 -4.80 9.59
C ARG A 237 13.87 -4.83 8.11
N GLY A 238 13.19 -4.04 7.28
CA GLY A 238 13.31 -4.07 5.84
C GLY A 238 12.91 -5.47 5.38
N LEU A 239 11.63 -5.69 5.21
CA LEU A 239 11.15 -6.92 4.62
C LEU A 239 10.93 -6.65 3.13
N PHE A 240 10.96 -7.71 2.32
CA PHE A 240 11.13 -7.52 0.91
C PHE A 240 9.84 -7.08 0.20
N THR A 241 9.82 -5.85 -0.37
CA THR A 241 8.77 -5.41 -1.28
C THR A 241 9.23 -4.75 -2.58
N GLU A 242 8.61 -5.22 -3.67
CA GLU A 242 8.43 -4.50 -4.92
C GLU A 242 7.59 -3.22 -4.70
N PRO A 243 7.60 -2.24 -5.62
CA PRO A 243 6.78 -1.05 -5.43
C PRO A 243 5.29 -1.46 -5.41
N GLY A 244 4.60 -1.19 -4.31
CA GLY A 244 3.22 -1.66 -4.12
C GLY A 244 3.06 -3.12 -3.70
N ASP A 245 4.11 -3.91 -3.43
CA ASP A 245 3.93 -5.27 -2.90
C ASP A 245 3.28 -5.26 -1.50
N ASP A 246 3.40 -4.14 -0.78
CA ASP A 246 2.56 -3.71 0.35
C ASP A 246 1.06 -3.78 0.04
N ASP A 247 0.64 -3.34 -1.15
CA ASP A 247 -0.75 -3.43 -1.60
C ASP A 247 -1.12 -4.88 -1.96
N TYR A 248 -0.21 -5.68 -2.54
CA TYR A 248 -0.45 -7.13 -2.71
C TYR A 248 -0.73 -7.78 -1.34
N ALA A 249 0.08 -7.47 -0.33
CA ALA A 249 -0.09 -7.93 1.05
C ALA A 249 -1.48 -7.61 1.61
N LEU A 250 -1.83 -6.32 1.58
CA LEU A 250 -3.11 -5.82 2.08
C LEU A 250 -4.29 -6.44 1.32
N ALA A 251 -4.11 -6.77 0.04
CA ALA A 251 -5.11 -7.48 -0.74
C ALA A 251 -5.32 -8.93 -0.26
N VAL A 252 -4.25 -9.68 -0.01
CA VAL A 252 -4.32 -11.03 0.59
C VAL A 252 -4.99 -10.97 1.97
N ALA A 253 -4.59 -10.03 2.83
CA ALA A 253 -5.14 -9.91 4.18
C ALA A 253 -6.62 -9.50 4.19
N ALA A 254 -7.02 -8.57 3.32
CA ALA A 254 -8.43 -8.20 3.14
C ALA A 254 -9.26 -9.39 2.61
N ARG A 255 -8.72 -10.13 1.64
CA ARG A 255 -9.34 -11.34 1.09
C ARG A 255 -9.56 -12.40 2.16
N ARG A 256 -8.56 -12.69 2.99
CA ARG A 256 -8.62 -13.65 4.11
C ARG A 256 -9.62 -13.25 5.21
N LYS A 257 -10.00 -11.97 5.31
CA LYS A 257 -11.04 -11.47 6.22
C LYS A 257 -12.42 -11.31 5.59
N GLY A 258 -12.64 -11.78 4.36
CA GLY A 258 -13.91 -11.61 3.66
C GLY A 258 -14.22 -10.15 3.31
N ARG A 259 -13.21 -9.37 2.89
CA ARG A 259 -13.35 -7.96 2.47
C ARG A 259 -12.98 -7.77 0.99
N PRO A 260 -13.76 -8.35 0.05
CA PRO A 260 -13.41 -8.48 -1.37
C PRO A 260 -13.18 -7.14 -2.10
N GLU A 261 -13.92 -6.08 -1.80
CA GLU A 261 -13.75 -4.76 -2.44
C GLU A 261 -12.48 -4.06 -1.96
N ARG A 262 -12.13 -4.20 -0.67
CA ARG A 262 -10.84 -3.73 -0.15
C ARG A 262 -9.69 -4.50 -0.78
N ALA A 263 -9.82 -5.83 -0.90
CA ALA A 263 -8.83 -6.65 -1.59
C ALA A 263 -8.67 -6.24 -3.06
N LEU A 264 -9.78 -6.00 -3.77
CA LEU A 264 -9.78 -5.56 -5.16
C LEU A 264 -9.12 -4.19 -5.35
N VAL A 265 -9.41 -3.20 -4.49
CA VAL A 265 -8.77 -1.88 -4.57
C VAL A 265 -7.28 -1.96 -4.29
N PHE A 266 -6.86 -2.81 -3.33
CA PHE A 266 -5.44 -3.05 -3.11
C PHE A 266 -4.76 -3.78 -4.28
N TYR A 267 -5.38 -4.79 -4.90
CA TYR A 267 -4.84 -5.38 -6.14
C TYR A 267 -4.80 -4.38 -7.31
N ARG A 268 -5.75 -3.43 -7.40
CA ARG A 268 -5.68 -2.32 -8.37
C ARG A 268 -4.53 -1.36 -8.09
N ARG A 269 -4.28 -1.01 -6.82
CA ARG A 269 -3.12 -0.20 -6.39
C ARG A 269 -1.80 -0.91 -6.69
N TYR A 270 -1.70 -2.21 -6.40
CA TYR A 270 -0.57 -3.04 -6.82
C TYR A 270 -0.38 -3.01 -8.35
N LEU A 271 -1.44 -3.25 -9.13
CA LEU A 271 -1.36 -3.21 -10.60
C LEU A 271 -1.05 -1.82 -11.19
N ALA A 272 -1.21 -0.73 -10.43
CA ALA A 272 -0.85 0.63 -10.81
C ALA A 272 0.55 1.06 -10.36
N ARG A 273 1.09 0.46 -9.29
CA ARG A 273 2.39 0.81 -8.68
C ARG A 273 3.50 -0.18 -8.99
N ALA A 274 3.20 -1.47 -9.08
CA ALA A 274 4.16 -2.52 -9.35
C ALA A 274 4.56 -2.54 -10.82
N GLU A 275 5.84 -2.83 -11.10
CA GLU A 275 6.37 -2.94 -12.45
C GLU A 275 5.54 -3.92 -13.30
N PRO A 276 5.25 -3.68 -14.59
CA PRO A 276 4.39 -4.52 -15.41
C PRO A 276 4.72 -6.02 -15.42
N THR A 277 5.98 -6.37 -15.13
CA THR A 277 6.56 -7.72 -15.10
C THR A 277 6.56 -8.39 -13.72
N ALA A 278 6.18 -7.70 -12.65
CA ALA A 278 6.18 -8.25 -11.29
C ALA A 278 5.38 -9.58 -11.24
N PRO A 279 5.97 -10.68 -10.73
CA PRO A 279 5.46 -12.04 -10.99
C PRO A 279 4.09 -12.32 -10.38
N TRP A 280 3.65 -11.50 -9.42
CA TRP A 280 2.35 -11.59 -8.78
C TRP A 280 1.27 -10.80 -9.54
N ARG A 281 1.59 -10.15 -10.67
CA ARG A 281 0.61 -9.42 -11.50
C ARG A 281 -0.39 -10.31 -12.24
N PRO A 282 -0.03 -11.46 -12.83
CA PRO A 282 -1.03 -12.40 -13.35
C PRO A 282 -1.96 -12.91 -12.25
N ALA A 283 -1.43 -13.18 -11.05
CA ALA A 283 -2.22 -13.56 -9.88
C ALA A 283 -3.15 -12.41 -9.42
N ALA A 284 -2.63 -11.20 -9.26
CA ALA A 284 -3.39 -10.01 -8.90
C ALA A 284 -4.45 -9.65 -9.96
N ALA A 285 -4.16 -9.82 -11.25
CA ALA A 285 -5.11 -9.61 -12.34
C ALA A 285 -6.21 -10.69 -12.36
N ALA A 286 -5.87 -11.96 -12.10
CA ALA A 286 -6.84 -13.03 -11.90
C ALA A 286 -7.70 -12.77 -10.63
N TRP A 287 -7.11 -12.23 -9.56
CA TRP A 287 -7.86 -11.76 -8.39
C TRP A 287 -8.74 -10.55 -8.72
N VAL A 288 -8.28 -9.58 -9.51
CA VAL A 288 -9.13 -8.47 -9.99
C VAL A 288 -10.32 -9.01 -10.78
N ALA A 289 -10.10 -9.91 -11.75
CA ALA A 289 -11.17 -10.52 -12.54
C ALA A 289 -12.14 -11.35 -11.68
N ARG A 290 -11.65 -12.03 -10.64
CA ARG A 290 -12.46 -12.82 -9.69
C ARG A 290 -13.22 -11.96 -8.67
N LEU A 291 -12.66 -10.84 -8.25
CA LEU A 291 -13.23 -9.96 -7.21
C LEU A 291 -14.11 -8.84 -7.79
N ALA A 292 -13.86 -8.37 -9.01
CA ALA A 292 -14.66 -7.35 -9.70
C ALA A 292 -16.16 -7.68 -9.81
N PRO A 293 -16.61 -8.93 -10.09
CA PRO A 293 -18.02 -9.29 -10.12
C PRO A 293 -18.63 -9.59 -8.73
N THR A 294 -17.88 -9.45 -7.63
CA THR A 294 -18.42 -9.73 -6.29
C THR A 294 -19.59 -8.79 -5.98
N PRO A 295 -20.77 -9.30 -5.59
CA PRO A 295 -21.91 -8.45 -5.28
C PRO A 295 -21.69 -7.75 -3.94
N LEU A 296 -22.00 -6.45 -3.88
CA LEU A 296 -21.84 -5.59 -2.70
C LEU A 296 -22.52 -6.15 -1.43
N THR A 297 -23.58 -6.95 -1.62
CA THR A 297 -24.29 -7.66 -0.55
C THR A 297 -23.39 -8.56 0.30
N ALA A 298 -22.27 -9.05 -0.24
CA ALA A 298 -21.28 -9.84 0.50
C ALA A 298 -20.53 -9.04 1.57
N SER A 299 -20.50 -7.71 1.47
CA SER A 299 -19.72 -6.80 2.32
C SER A 299 -20.57 -5.73 3.03
N LEU A 300 -21.89 -5.92 3.06
CA LEU A 300 -22.78 -5.15 3.91
C LEU A 300 -22.58 -5.56 5.38
N THR A 301 -22.28 -4.60 6.25
CA THR A 301 -22.25 -4.83 7.70
C THR A 301 -23.31 -3.97 8.38
N PHE A 302 -23.91 -4.53 9.43
CA PHE A 302 -25.01 -3.92 10.18
C PHE A 302 -24.65 -3.78 11.66
N THR A 303 -25.23 -2.81 12.35
CA THR A 303 -25.09 -2.65 13.81
C THR A 303 -26.30 -1.91 14.38
N GLY A 304 -26.85 -2.39 15.49
CA GLY A 304 -27.96 -1.76 16.23
C GLY A 304 -29.18 -2.67 16.32
N SER A 305 -30.17 -2.50 15.43
CA SER A 305 -31.40 -3.31 15.28
C SER A 305 -31.16 -4.78 14.87
N ASP A 306 -30.26 -5.48 15.56
CA ASP A 306 -29.53 -6.64 15.01
C ASP A 306 -30.34 -7.95 14.90
N GLY A 307 -31.61 -7.93 15.34
CA GLY A 307 -32.59 -9.01 15.14
C GLY A 307 -33.64 -8.76 14.04
N ASP A 308 -33.70 -7.57 13.43
CA ASP A 308 -34.73 -7.26 12.43
C ASP A 308 -34.28 -7.61 11.00
N THR A 309 -34.56 -8.86 10.61
CA THR A 309 -34.21 -9.41 9.28
C THR A 309 -34.88 -8.66 8.14
N ARG A 310 -36.09 -8.13 8.36
CA ARG A 310 -36.83 -7.33 7.38
C ARG A 310 -36.16 -5.97 7.17
N ALA A 311 -35.86 -5.25 8.24
CA ALA A 311 -35.16 -3.96 8.13
C ALA A 311 -33.77 -4.12 7.48
N ARG A 312 -33.04 -5.20 7.77
CA ARG A 312 -31.78 -5.52 7.08
C ARG A 312 -31.96 -5.81 5.58
N ALA A 313 -33.05 -6.48 5.18
CA ALA A 313 -33.35 -6.74 3.77
C ALA A 313 -33.77 -5.46 3.00
N GLU A 314 -34.64 -4.64 3.58
CA GLU A 314 -35.06 -3.35 3.02
C GLU A 314 -33.86 -2.38 2.88
N ALA A 315 -33.01 -2.32 3.91
CA ALA A 315 -31.75 -1.56 3.87
C ALA A 315 -30.76 -2.10 2.82
N THR A 316 -30.66 -3.42 2.65
CA THR A 316 -29.83 -4.05 1.62
C THR A 316 -30.28 -3.63 0.22
N ALA A 317 -31.59 -3.65 -0.05
CA ALA A 317 -32.13 -3.22 -1.35
C ALA A 317 -31.85 -1.74 -1.63
N ALA A 318 -32.05 -0.86 -0.63
CA ALA A 318 -31.77 0.57 -0.76
C ALA A 318 -30.29 0.87 -1.06
N VAL A 319 -29.36 0.20 -0.36
CA VAL A 319 -27.92 0.37 -0.61
C VAL A 319 -27.51 -0.18 -1.98
N VAL A 320 -27.99 -1.36 -2.38
CA VAL A 320 -27.69 -1.95 -3.69
C VAL A 320 -28.22 -1.08 -4.84
N ALA A 321 -29.40 -0.47 -4.69
CA ALA A 321 -29.97 0.44 -5.69
C ALA A 321 -29.16 1.75 -5.85
N ALA A 322 -28.61 2.29 -4.75
CA ALA A 322 -27.84 3.54 -4.76
C ALA A 322 -26.34 3.37 -5.05
N ALA A 323 -25.78 2.18 -4.80
CA ALA A 323 -24.36 1.89 -5.01
C ALA A 323 -23.82 2.22 -6.42
N PRO A 324 -24.56 2.04 -7.54
CA PRO A 324 -24.13 2.51 -8.85
C PRO A 324 -23.82 4.02 -8.90
N THR A 325 -24.66 4.84 -8.28
CA THR A 325 -24.48 6.31 -8.22
C THR A 325 -23.27 6.66 -7.36
N VAL A 326 -23.14 6.05 -6.18
CA VAL A 326 -21.97 6.26 -5.30
C VAL A 326 -20.66 5.79 -5.96
N ALA A 327 -20.70 4.73 -6.77
CA ALA A 327 -19.56 4.24 -7.54
C ALA A 327 -19.22 5.14 -8.76
N ALA A 328 -20.23 5.75 -9.41
CA ALA A 328 -20.00 6.70 -10.51
C ALA A 328 -19.25 7.95 -10.03
N CYS A 329 -19.52 8.40 -8.80
CA CYS A 329 -18.75 9.46 -8.14
C CYS A 329 -17.25 9.16 -7.97
N LEU A 330 -16.82 7.90 -8.13
CA LEU A 330 -15.43 7.45 -8.01
C LEU A 330 -14.78 7.12 -9.36
N ALA A 331 -15.41 7.44 -10.50
CA ALA A 331 -14.94 7.04 -11.83
C ALA A 331 -13.48 7.44 -12.11
N ASP A 332 -13.10 8.68 -11.79
CA ASP A 332 -11.74 9.21 -12.00
C ASP A 332 -10.72 8.75 -10.94
N LEU A 333 -11.13 7.89 -10.00
CA LEU A 333 -10.34 7.42 -8.85
C LEU A 333 -10.35 5.88 -8.77
N PRO A 334 -9.81 5.16 -9.78
CA PRO A 334 -9.90 3.69 -9.89
C PRO A 334 -9.23 2.92 -8.74
N THR A 335 -8.32 3.59 -8.02
CA THR A 335 -7.58 3.10 -6.84
C THR A 335 -8.22 3.50 -5.51
N ALA A 336 -9.40 4.15 -5.50
CA ALA A 336 -10.06 4.60 -4.29
C ALA A 336 -11.12 3.61 -3.76
N LEU A 337 -11.20 3.55 -2.43
CA LEU A 337 -12.22 2.87 -1.65
C LEU A 337 -12.87 3.91 -0.71
N LEU A 338 -14.19 3.88 -0.58
CA LEU A 338 -14.95 4.61 0.44
C LEU A 338 -15.64 3.62 1.36
N GLU A 339 -15.42 3.71 2.67
CA GLU A 339 -16.29 3.05 3.64
C GLU A 339 -17.50 3.97 3.90
N VAL A 340 -18.62 3.68 3.23
CA VAL A 340 -19.86 4.45 3.40
C VAL A 340 -20.59 3.90 4.61
N SER A 341 -21.06 4.79 5.48
CA SER A 341 -21.80 4.44 6.69
C SER A 341 -23.02 5.36 6.79
N VAL A 342 -24.20 4.79 6.93
CA VAL A 342 -25.46 5.53 7.11
C VAL A 342 -26.12 5.00 8.38
N THR A 343 -26.45 5.90 9.31
CA THR A 343 -27.11 5.55 10.57
C THR A 343 -28.46 6.25 10.64
N VAL A 344 -29.54 5.47 10.69
CA VAL A 344 -30.84 5.98 11.12
C VAL A 344 -30.98 5.74 12.62
N VAL A 345 -31.51 6.72 13.33
CA VAL A 345 -31.94 6.56 14.73
C VAL A 345 -33.46 6.54 14.71
N GLY A 346 -34.06 5.58 15.43
CA GLY A 346 -35.51 5.52 15.60
C GLY A 346 -36.04 6.76 16.33
N PRO A 347 -37.36 6.98 16.34
CA PRO A 347 -37.93 8.00 17.22
C PRO A 347 -37.52 7.73 18.68
N PRO A 348 -37.44 8.74 19.55
CA PRO A 348 -37.18 8.50 20.97
C PRO A 348 -38.23 7.52 21.53
N PRO A 349 -37.86 6.64 22.49
CA PRO A 349 -38.84 5.77 23.13
C PRO A 349 -39.91 6.66 23.77
N ARG A 350 -41.18 6.24 23.71
CA ARG A 350 -42.26 6.98 24.40
C ARG A 350 -41.83 7.18 25.86
N PRO A 351 -41.87 8.41 26.40
CA PRO A 351 -41.36 8.68 27.73
C PRO A 351 -42.16 7.85 28.74
N ILE A 352 -41.52 6.81 29.27
CA ILE A 352 -42.01 6.10 30.45
C ILE A 352 -42.08 7.16 31.56
N ALA A 353 -43.20 7.23 32.26
CA ALA A 353 -43.44 8.21 33.33
C ALA A 353 -42.62 7.86 34.59
N LEU A 354 -41.30 7.91 34.45
CA LEU A 354 -40.34 7.74 35.54
C LEU A 354 -40.46 8.95 36.47
N LYS A 355 -40.61 8.68 37.78
CA LYS A 355 -40.50 9.72 38.81
C LYS A 355 -39.15 10.44 38.64
N PRO A 356 -39.08 11.77 38.83
CA PRO A 356 -37.86 12.53 38.60
C PRO A 356 -36.72 12.00 39.47
N SER A 357 -35.64 11.54 38.82
CA SER A 357 -34.43 11.12 39.51
C SER A 357 -33.66 12.35 40.00
N PRO A 358 -33.29 12.46 41.28
CA PRO A 358 -32.55 13.60 41.80
C PRO A 358 -31.08 13.63 41.34
N PHE A 359 -30.58 12.60 40.66
CA PHE A 359 -29.19 12.44 40.26
C PHE A 359 -28.91 12.86 38.79
N ALA A 360 -29.51 13.96 38.32
CA ALA A 360 -29.31 14.50 36.97
C ALA A 360 -27.96 15.27 36.82
N GLY A 361 -26.85 14.66 37.25
CA GLY A 361 -25.51 15.24 37.23
C GLY A 361 -24.68 14.82 36.00
N ALA A 362 -24.05 15.79 35.35
CA ALA A 362 -23.09 15.68 34.24
C ALA A 362 -23.58 15.00 32.94
N ARG A 363 -23.55 15.75 31.83
CA ARG A 363 -23.60 15.18 30.46
C ARG A 363 -22.22 14.59 30.12
N PRO A 364 -22.12 13.36 29.58
CA PRO A 364 -20.85 12.83 29.10
C PRO A 364 -20.38 13.59 27.86
N THR A 365 -19.18 14.16 27.91
CA THR A 365 -18.53 14.79 26.74
C THR A 365 -17.93 13.70 25.85
N ALA A 366 -18.43 13.59 24.61
CA ALA A 366 -17.92 12.63 23.65
C ALA A 366 -16.49 13.00 23.23
N ARG A 367 -15.52 12.12 23.51
CA ARG A 367 -14.15 12.27 23.02
C ARG A 367 -14.12 12.01 21.50
N PRO A 368 -13.53 12.88 20.67
CA PRO A 368 -13.33 12.60 19.25
C PRO A 368 -12.27 11.51 19.08
N HIS A 369 -12.58 10.49 18.28
CA HIS A 369 -11.63 9.43 17.92
C HIS A 369 -11.09 9.62 16.50
N GLY A 370 -9.77 9.76 16.38
CA GLY A 370 -8.93 9.42 15.22
C GLY A 370 -9.40 9.78 13.80
N GLY A 371 -8.93 10.93 13.29
CA GLY A 371 -8.42 11.09 11.91
C GLY A 371 -9.38 11.07 10.71
N GLY A 372 -10.49 10.33 10.76
CA GLY A 372 -11.45 10.26 9.65
C GLY A 372 -12.32 11.51 9.56
N ARG A 373 -12.61 12.01 8.35
CA ARG A 373 -13.62 13.06 8.13
C ARG A 373 -15.01 12.46 8.32
N THR A 374 -15.38 12.22 9.57
CA THR A 374 -16.71 11.76 9.97
C THR A 374 -17.67 12.93 9.80
N VAL A 375 -18.23 13.08 8.60
CA VAL A 375 -19.27 14.06 8.33
C VAL A 375 -20.53 13.58 9.07
N THR A 376 -20.71 14.07 10.28
CA THR A 376 -21.96 13.92 11.04
C THR A 376 -22.84 15.10 10.70
N VAL A 377 -23.75 14.92 9.74
CA VAL A 377 -24.79 15.93 9.52
C VAL A 377 -26.05 15.49 10.25
N LEU A 378 -26.41 16.31 11.23
CA LEU A 378 -27.72 16.32 11.85
C LEU A 378 -28.70 16.94 10.85
N GLY A 379 -29.80 16.28 10.55
CA GLY A 379 -30.89 16.89 9.79
C GLY A 379 -31.52 18.05 10.58
N PRO A 380 -32.15 19.03 9.90
CA PRO A 380 -32.86 20.11 10.58
C PRO A 380 -34.11 19.63 11.34
N ASP A 381 -34.65 18.47 10.98
CA ASP A 381 -35.81 17.86 11.64
C ASP A 381 -35.38 17.01 12.86
N PRO A 382 -35.92 17.26 14.07
CA PRO A 382 -35.72 16.39 15.23
C PRO A 382 -36.49 15.06 15.06
N GLY A 383 -35.90 14.14 14.30
CA GLY A 383 -36.50 12.85 13.93
C GLY A 383 -36.03 12.26 12.61
N ARG A 384 -34.95 12.79 12.01
CA ARG A 384 -34.32 12.25 10.79
C ARG A 384 -32.86 11.83 11.02
N ASP A 385 -32.58 10.60 10.59
CA ASP A 385 -31.38 10.10 9.92
C ASP A 385 -30.07 10.86 10.22
N VAL A 386 -29.29 10.36 11.19
CA VAL A 386 -27.96 10.90 11.52
C VAL A 386 -26.93 10.24 10.60
N VAL A 387 -26.88 10.69 9.35
CA VAL A 387 -25.89 10.21 8.37
C VAL A 387 -24.48 10.53 8.85
N ARG A 388 -23.80 9.53 9.43
CA ARG A 388 -22.39 9.57 9.84
C ARG A 388 -21.52 8.99 8.74
N LEU A 389 -21.27 9.79 7.71
CA LEU A 389 -20.45 9.37 6.59
C LEU A 389 -18.97 9.33 7.02
N ALA A 390 -18.40 8.12 7.09
CA ALA A 390 -17.08 7.83 7.66
C ALA A 390 -16.02 7.59 6.57
N ILE A 391 -15.82 8.58 5.70
CA ILE A 391 -14.88 8.48 4.57
C ILE A 391 -13.44 8.29 5.06
N ALA A 392 -12.84 7.17 4.65
CA ALA A 392 -11.42 6.87 4.77
C ALA A 392 -10.85 6.62 3.36
N PRO A 393 -10.24 7.62 2.68
CA PRO A 393 -9.76 7.47 1.32
C PRO A 393 -8.43 6.69 1.29
N VAL A 394 -8.39 5.58 0.56
CA VAL A 394 -7.23 4.67 0.50
C VAL A 394 -6.47 4.86 -0.82
N GLY A 395 -5.87 6.04 -1.05
CA GLY A 395 -5.13 6.30 -2.29
C GLY A 395 -4.44 7.65 -2.38
N ASP A 396 -3.38 7.70 -3.18
CA ASP A 396 -2.73 8.93 -3.63
C ASP A 396 -3.51 9.47 -4.83
N GLY A 397 -3.66 10.79 -4.92
CA GLY A 397 -4.40 11.43 -6.00
C GLY A 397 -4.64 12.91 -5.76
N ASP A 398 -4.92 13.61 -6.86
CA ASP A 398 -5.30 15.02 -6.90
C ASP A 398 -6.41 15.34 -5.87
N GLY A 399 -6.13 16.33 -5.02
CA GLY A 399 -7.00 16.71 -3.91
C GLY A 399 -8.35 17.28 -4.35
N GLU A 400 -8.41 17.95 -5.50
CA GLU A 400 -9.66 18.52 -6.02
C GLU A 400 -10.58 17.41 -6.51
N ARG A 401 -10.08 16.53 -7.39
CA ARG A 401 -10.79 15.34 -7.89
C ARG A 401 -11.30 14.47 -6.73
N ARG A 402 -10.45 14.26 -5.72
CA ARG A 402 -10.83 13.54 -4.49
C ARG A 402 -11.97 14.22 -3.75
N ASN A 403 -12.00 15.55 -3.63
CA ASN A 403 -13.08 16.25 -2.93
C ASN A 403 -14.39 16.26 -3.74
N ALA A 404 -14.34 16.44 -5.06
CA ALA A 404 -15.51 16.36 -5.95
C ALA A 404 -16.19 15.00 -5.87
N ALA A 405 -15.39 13.92 -5.92
CA ALA A 405 -15.85 12.54 -5.74
C ALA A 405 -16.59 12.32 -4.41
N LEU A 406 -16.12 12.93 -3.32
CA LEU A 406 -16.74 12.79 -2.00
C LEU A 406 -18.02 13.60 -1.85
N ALA A 407 -18.11 14.81 -2.41
CA ALA A 407 -19.35 15.59 -2.39
C ALA A 407 -20.46 14.89 -3.20
N CYS A 408 -20.11 14.32 -4.35
CA CYS A 408 -20.99 13.47 -5.14
C CYS A 408 -21.42 12.22 -4.35
N ALA A 409 -20.47 11.49 -3.74
CA ALA A 409 -20.76 10.28 -2.97
C ALA A 409 -21.61 10.56 -1.72
N GLU A 410 -21.43 11.71 -1.06
CA GLU A 410 -22.25 12.14 0.07
C GLU A 410 -23.67 12.52 -0.35
N ALA A 411 -23.84 13.27 -1.43
CA ALA A 411 -25.16 13.60 -1.97
C ALA A 411 -25.93 12.32 -2.37
N ALA A 412 -25.25 11.38 -3.02
CA ALA A 412 -25.79 10.06 -3.35
C ALA A 412 -26.13 9.23 -2.09
N ALA A 413 -25.27 9.24 -1.06
CA ALA A 413 -25.51 8.50 0.19
C ALA A 413 -26.66 9.08 1.02
N ARG A 414 -26.86 10.42 1.01
CA ARG A 414 -27.98 11.10 1.67
C ARG A 414 -29.34 10.83 1.01
N ALA A 415 -29.34 10.50 -0.28
CA ALA A 415 -30.56 10.10 -0.99
C ALA A 415 -31.02 8.67 -0.64
N ILE A 416 -30.24 7.90 0.14
CA ILE A 416 -30.57 6.53 0.54
C ILE A 416 -31.56 6.56 1.71
N ALA A 417 -32.84 6.43 1.38
CA ALA A 417 -33.89 6.18 2.36
C ALA A 417 -33.72 4.77 2.96
N LEU A 418 -33.19 4.68 4.18
CA LEU A 418 -33.15 3.45 4.97
C LEU A 418 -34.44 3.27 5.78
N PRO A 419 -34.83 2.03 6.12
CA PRO A 419 -35.98 1.77 6.98
C PRO A 419 -35.77 2.34 8.39
N LYS A 420 -36.85 2.85 9.00
CA LYS A 420 -36.80 3.46 10.33
C LYS A 420 -36.69 2.39 11.43
N PRO A 421 -35.71 2.48 12.34
CA PRO A 421 -35.61 1.62 13.52
C PRO A 421 -36.81 1.76 14.46
N ARG A 422 -36.91 0.81 15.39
CA ARG A 422 -37.89 0.82 16.47
C ARG A 422 -37.64 1.99 17.43
N PRO A 423 -38.63 2.45 18.23
CA PRO A 423 -38.44 3.56 19.15
C PRO A 423 -37.33 3.29 20.17
N GLY A 424 -36.34 4.18 20.25
CA GLY A 424 -35.15 4.05 21.10
C GLY A 424 -34.02 3.17 20.54
N ASP A 425 -34.13 2.70 19.30
CA ASP A 425 -33.14 1.85 18.62
C ASP A 425 -32.44 2.60 17.48
N TYR A 426 -31.42 2.00 16.85
CA TYR A 426 -30.72 2.57 15.69
C TYR A 426 -30.34 1.49 14.68
N LEU A 427 -30.25 1.86 13.40
CA LEU A 427 -29.75 0.99 12.34
C LEU A 427 -28.58 1.68 11.67
N THR A 428 -27.37 1.16 11.87
CA THR A 428 -26.20 1.52 11.05
C THR A 428 -26.00 0.47 9.97
N VAL A 429 -25.88 0.92 8.74
CA VAL A 429 -25.50 0.11 7.56
C VAL A 429 -24.17 0.64 7.06
N ARG A 430 -23.20 -0.26 6.81
CA ARG A 430 -21.91 0.11 6.20
C ARG A 430 -21.56 -0.77 5.03
N TRP A 431 -20.91 -0.18 4.03
CA TRP A 431 -20.45 -0.89 2.84
C TRP A 431 -19.23 -0.21 2.19
N PRO A 432 -18.36 -0.99 1.53
CA PRO A 432 -17.33 -0.44 0.66
C PRO A 432 -17.91 0.00 -0.69
N ALA A 433 -17.83 1.28 -1.01
CA ALA A 433 -17.97 1.77 -2.38
C ALA A 433 -16.59 1.95 -3.04
N ARG A 434 -16.53 1.78 -4.36
CA ARG A 434 -15.32 1.82 -5.18
C ARG A 434 -15.67 2.25 -6.60
N ALA A 435 -14.68 2.68 -7.37
CA ALA A 435 -14.81 2.67 -8.83
C ALA A 435 -15.21 1.27 -9.34
N ARG A 436 -15.96 1.21 -10.44
CA ARG A 436 -16.40 -0.08 -11.02
C ARG A 436 -15.21 -0.94 -11.46
#